data_AF-A0A936A9P1-F1
#
_entry.id   AF-A0A936A9P1-F1
#
_cell.length_a   1.000
_cell.length_b   1.000
_cell.length_c   1.000
_cell.angle_alpha   90.00
_cell.angle_beta   90.00
_cell.angle_gamma   90.00
#
_symmetry.space_group_name_H-M   'P 1'
#
loop_
_entity.id
_entity.type
_entity.pdbx_description
1 polymer ?
#
loop_
_entity_poly.entity_id
_entity_poly.type
_entity_poly.pdbx_seq_one_letter_code
_entity_poly.pdbx_strand_id
1 'polypeptide(L)'
;MADICSCYSSEFVSSNPQGVAMRVSLICSTALGGLLALAGLGASAQCVSLTTVGAAATQNFDTLAIAGTTNNLTITGWFLTETGGGARDNEQYAFDNGGSNTGDTYSYGTTAATERALGGLQSGTLIPVIGACFTNNTGTTLGSLDVAYTGEQWRLGTAARTDQLDFQFSLNATSLATGTWTDVNALTSCRRSPVQPVHATAMPPVTVPP
;
A
#
# COMPACT_ATOMS: atom_id res chain seq x y z
N MET A 1 0.54 8.70 20.57
CA MET A 1 1.07 7.59 19.74
C MET A 1 0.25 7.54 18.46
N ALA A 2 0.80 7.05 17.36
CA ALA A 2 0.02 6.84 16.13
C ALA A 2 -0.78 5.53 16.23
N ASP A 3 -1.93 5.49 15.55
CA ASP A 3 -2.74 4.31 15.33
C ASP A 3 -2.10 3.44 14.21
N ILE A 4 -2.44 2.16 14.19
CA ILE A 4 -1.97 1.20 13.19
C ILE A 4 -3.07 0.96 12.16
N CYS A 5 -2.76 1.09 10.86
CA CYS A 5 -3.66 0.77 9.75
C CYS A 5 -2.97 -0.12 8.69
N SER A 6 -3.73 -0.99 8.01
CA SER A 6 -3.23 -1.94 7.02
C SER A 6 -4.27 -2.33 5.95
N CYS A 7 -3.81 -2.84 4.81
CA CYS A 7 -4.59 -3.52 3.79
C CYS A 7 -4.58 -5.04 4.01
N TYR A 8 -5.73 -5.63 4.27
CA TYR A 8 -5.90 -7.08 4.45
C TYR A 8 -6.07 -7.82 3.13
N SER A 9 -6.96 -7.33 2.27
CA SER A 9 -7.18 -7.86 0.93
C SER A 9 -7.29 -6.73 -0.07
N SER A 10 -6.90 -6.97 -1.31
CA SER A 10 -7.08 -6.03 -2.42
C SER A 10 -7.53 -6.77 -3.69
N GLU A 11 -8.65 -6.32 -4.24
CA GLU A 11 -9.29 -6.86 -5.44
C GLU A 11 -9.37 -5.73 -6.48
N PHE A 12 -8.67 -5.93 -7.60
CA PHE A 12 -8.59 -4.96 -8.70
C PHE A 12 -9.35 -5.53 -9.88
N VAL A 13 -10.61 -5.12 -10.05
CA VAL A 13 -11.45 -5.62 -11.14
C VAL A 13 -11.34 -4.66 -12.32
N SER A 14 -10.89 -5.14 -13.48
CA SER A 14 -10.90 -4.34 -14.71
C SER A 14 -12.29 -4.32 -15.35
N SER A 15 -13.31 -3.83 -14.64
CA SER A 15 -14.74 -3.95 -15.00
C SER A 15 -15.13 -3.37 -16.37
N ASN A 16 -14.30 -2.46 -16.85
CA ASN A 16 -14.32 -1.85 -18.16
C ASN A 16 -12.85 -1.90 -18.65
N PRO A 17 -12.56 -1.58 -19.91
CA PRO A 17 -11.21 -1.12 -20.20
C PRO A 17 -10.89 0.04 -19.19
N GLN A 18 -9.66 0.30 -18.60
CA GLN A 18 -9.09 1.57 -17.87
C GLN A 18 -8.23 1.33 -16.65
N GLY A 19 -7.15 0.56 -16.88
CA GLY A 19 -5.83 0.68 -16.27
C GLY A 19 -5.45 2.00 -15.59
N VAL A 20 -4.75 1.81 -14.47
CA VAL A 20 -4.10 2.79 -13.60
C VAL A 20 -3.07 2.02 -12.74
N ALA A 21 -2.00 2.69 -12.28
CA ALA A 21 -1.14 2.19 -11.21
C ALA A 21 -1.41 2.93 -9.88
N MET A 22 -1.29 2.24 -8.75
CA MET A 22 -2.01 2.57 -7.51
C MET A 22 -1.10 2.51 -6.27
N ARG A 23 -1.11 3.54 -5.41
CA ARG A 23 -0.41 3.54 -4.11
C ARG A 23 -1.34 3.79 -2.93
N VAL A 24 -0.84 3.42 -1.77
CA VAL A 24 -1.53 3.60 -0.50
C VAL A 24 -0.53 4.18 0.49
N SER A 25 -0.73 5.45 0.86
CA SER A 25 0.16 6.21 1.75
C SER A 25 -0.48 6.34 3.12
N LEU A 26 0.29 6.16 4.19
CA LEU A 26 -0.12 6.64 5.52
C LEU A 26 0.30 8.11 5.65
N ILE A 27 -0.58 9.02 6.11
CA ILE A 27 -0.23 10.43 6.31
C ILE A 27 -0.70 10.93 7.68
N CYS A 28 0.24 11.10 8.61
CA CYS A 28 0.14 11.96 9.78
C CYS A 28 1.22 13.06 9.70
N SER A 29 0.82 14.33 9.55
CA SER A 29 1.73 15.43 9.21
C SER A 29 2.50 16.05 10.39
N THR A 30 3.84 16.12 10.28
CA THR A 30 4.71 17.29 10.64
C THR A 30 6.05 17.17 9.91
N ALA A 31 6.78 18.26 9.69
CA ALA A 31 7.65 18.42 8.51
C ALA A 31 9.19 18.42 8.73
N LEU A 32 9.87 18.10 7.61
CA LEU A 32 11.18 18.60 7.11
C LEU A 32 12.52 18.03 7.64
N GLY A 33 13.32 17.50 6.70
CA GLY A 33 14.76 17.24 6.86
C GLY A 33 15.23 16.08 5.96
N GLY A 34 16.03 16.36 4.92
CA GLY A 34 16.48 15.33 3.96
C GLY A 34 18.00 15.09 3.99
N LEU A 35 18.43 13.89 3.58
CA LEU A 35 19.81 13.59 3.19
C LEU A 35 19.87 12.42 2.19
N LEU A 36 21.01 12.33 1.49
CA LEU A 36 21.32 11.45 0.37
C LEU A 36 21.37 9.95 0.77
N ALA A 37 20.67 9.08 0.04
CA ALA A 37 20.70 7.62 0.23
C ALA A 37 21.63 6.91 -0.77
N LEU A 38 22.30 5.86 -0.31
CA LEU A 38 23.20 5.03 -1.11
C LEU A 38 22.42 3.80 -1.62
N ALA A 39 22.12 3.75 -2.93
CA ALA A 39 21.22 2.73 -3.48
C ALA A 39 21.81 1.31 -3.41
N GLY A 40 21.26 0.47 -2.52
CA GLY A 40 21.39 -0.98 -2.62
C GLY A 40 20.55 -1.51 -3.80
N LEU A 41 21.04 -2.53 -4.50
CA LEU A 41 20.25 -3.19 -5.54
C LEU A 41 19.22 -4.13 -4.91
N GLY A 42 18.12 -3.56 -4.41
CA GLY A 42 16.90 -4.31 -4.13
C GLY A 42 16.32 -4.88 -5.43
N ALA A 43 15.97 -6.17 -5.42
CA ALA A 43 15.23 -6.76 -6.53
C ALA A 43 13.81 -6.17 -6.53
N SER A 44 13.54 -5.23 -7.44
CA SER A 44 12.19 -4.68 -7.59
C SER A 44 11.24 -5.75 -8.11
N ALA A 45 10.07 -5.87 -7.48
CA ALA A 45 8.97 -6.65 -8.04
C ALA A 45 8.62 -6.14 -9.45
N GLN A 46 8.27 -7.03 -10.37
CA GLN A 46 7.70 -6.61 -11.65
C GLN A 46 6.24 -6.19 -11.46
N CYS A 47 5.75 -5.21 -12.22
CA CYS A 47 4.34 -4.80 -12.19
C CYS A 47 3.40 -5.98 -12.54
N VAL A 48 2.21 -6.02 -11.95
CA VAL A 48 1.18 -7.02 -12.28
C VAL A 48 0.70 -6.79 -13.72
N SER A 49 0.71 -7.84 -14.54
CA SER A 49 0.21 -7.74 -15.91
C SER A 49 -1.31 -7.94 -15.96
N LEU A 50 -2.03 -6.93 -16.43
CA LEU A 50 -3.44 -7.02 -16.79
C LEU A 50 -3.54 -7.55 -18.22
N THR A 51 -3.96 -8.80 -18.39
CA THR A 51 -3.98 -9.49 -19.70
C THR A 51 -5.38 -9.69 -20.28
N THR A 52 -6.44 -9.42 -19.51
CA THR A 52 -7.84 -9.61 -19.92
C THR A 52 -8.73 -8.55 -19.29
N VAL A 53 -9.53 -7.86 -20.10
CA VAL A 53 -10.54 -6.91 -19.63
C VAL A 53 -11.66 -7.68 -18.92
N GLY A 54 -12.15 -7.16 -17.80
CA GLY A 54 -13.12 -7.80 -16.91
C GLY A 54 -12.49 -8.76 -15.89
N ALA A 55 -11.23 -9.17 -16.08
CA ALA A 55 -10.54 -10.02 -15.13
C ALA A 55 -10.05 -9.22 -13.92
N ALA A 56 -10.07 -9.87 -12.76
CA ALA A 56 -9.56 -9.30 -11.52
C ALA A 56 -8.11 -9.71 -11.27
N ALA A 57 -7.25 -8.75 -10.90
CA ALA A 57 -6.01 -9.04 -10.20
C ALA A 57 -6.29 -8.99 -8.70
N THR A 58 -5.91 -10.02 -7.96
CA THR A 58 -6.23 -10.15 -6.52
C THR A 58 -4.97 -10.39 -5.72
N GLN A 59 -4.88 -9.81 -4.53
CA GLN A 59 -3.82 -10.09 -3.57
C GLN A 59 -4.37 -10.09 -2.13
N ASN A 60 -4.05 -11.17 -1.41
CA ASN A 60 -4.48 -11.48 -0.04
C ASN A 60 -3.33 -11.44 1.00
N PHE A 61 -2.08 -11.25 0.59
CA PHE A 61 -0.91 -11.09 1.46
C PHE A 61 -0.55 -12.25 2.42
N ASP A 62 -1.31 -13.35 2.47
CA ASP A 62 -1.03 -14.57 3.25
C ASP A 62 0.40 -15.14 3.13
N THR A 63 1.10 -14.81 2.05
CA THR A 63 2.50 -15.21 1.83
C THR A 63 3.53 -14.32 2.53
N LEU A 64 3.13 -13.28 3.24
CA LEU A 64 4.02 -12.42 4.04
C LEU A 64 4.58 -13.17 5.25
N ALA A 65 5.74 -12.72 5.74
CA ALA A 65 6.40 -13.33 6.88
C ALA A 65 5.55 -13.25 8.16
N ILE A 66 5.43 -14.41 8.84
CA ILE A 66 4.75 -14.58 10.13
C ILE A 66 5.70 -14.38 11.34
N ALA A 67 6.94 -13.96 11.08
CA ALA A 67 7.99 -13.74 12.07
C ALA A 67 9.09 -12.82 11.50
N GLY A 68 10.08 -12.48 12.34
CA GLY A 68 11.24 -11.70 11.93
C GLY A 68 11.00 -10.19 11.91
N THR A 69 12.08 -9.43 12.05
CA THR A 69 12.09 -7.97 12.12
C THR A 69 12.53 -7.29 10.84
N THR A 70 12.85 -8.08 9.80
CA THR A 70 13.65 -7.65 8.65
C THR A 70 13.39 -8.63 7.50
N ASN A 71 12.34 -8.38 6.70
CA ASN A 71 11.89 -9.27 5.64
C ASN A 71 11.76 -8.51 4.30
N ASN A 72 12.14 -9.15 3.19
CA ASN A 72 12.01 -8.55 1.86
C ASN A 72 10.59 -8.74 1.31
N LEU A 73 9.99 -7.68 0.76
CA LEU A 73 8.71 -7.77 0.06
C LEU A 73 8.92 -8.40 -1.34
N THR A 74 8.55 -9.67 -1.49
CA THR A 74 8.77 -10.48 -2.70
C THR A 74 7.51 -10.70 -3.53
N ILE A 75 6.37 -10.13 -3.12
CA ILE A 75 5.08 -10.26 -3.81
C ILE A 75 5.14 -9.49 -5.13
N THR A 76 4.88 -10.17 -6.24
CA THR A 76 4.90 -9.54 -7.57
C THR A 76 3.91 -8.38 -7.65
N GLY A 77 4.36 -7.26 -8.21
CA GLY A 77 3.59 -6.04 -8.34
C GLY A 77 3.53 -5.16 -7.11
N TRP A 78 3.95 -5.63 -5.94
CA TRP A 78 3.87 -4.89 -4.69
C TRP A 78 5.21 -4.33 -4.25
N PHE A 79 5.17 -3.12 -3.72
CA PHE A 79 6.31 -2.34 -3.30
C PHE A 79 6.04 -1.69 -1.95
N LEU A 80 7.12 -1.41 -1.24
CA LEU A 80 7.18 -0.49 -0.12
C LEU A 80 8.31 0.50 -0.39
N THR A 81 8.21 1.69 0.20
CA THR A 81 9.31 2.65 0.35
C THR A 81 9.13 3.32 1.69
N GLU A 82 10.23 3.59 2.35
CA GLU A 82 10.25 4.25 3.64
C GLU A 82 11.00 5.57 3.51
N THR A 83 10.77 6.49 4.44
CA THR A 83 11.54 7.73 4.58
C THR A 83 11.53 8.18 6.05
N GLY A 84 12.54 8.93 6.47
CA GLY A 84 12.63 9.51 7.81
C GLY A 84 13.94 9.24 8.56
N GLY A 85 14.81 8.40 7.99
CA GLY A 85 16.19 8.18 8.41
C GLY A 85 16.38 7.38 9.70
N GLY A 86 15.32 6.72 10.21
CA GLY A 86 15.42 5.83 11.35
C GLY A 86 16.09 4.49 11.02
N ALA A 87 16.49 3.71 12.03
CA ALA A 87 17.08 2.38 11.82
C ALA A 87 16.10 1.34 11.21
N ARG A 88 14.81 1.68 11.14
CA ARG A 88 13.78 0.91 10.44
C ARG A 88 13.53 1.38 9.01
N ASP A 89 14.03 2.56 8.62
CA ASP A 89 13.98 3.08 7.25
C ASP A 89 15.02 2.31 6.43
N ASN A 90 14.63 1.14 5.91
CA ASN A 90 15.56 0.16 5.35
C ASN A 90 15.01 -0.62 4.14
N GLU A 91 13.82 -0.27 3.65
CA GLU A 91 13.13 -0.93 2.55
C GLU A 91 12.85 -2.42 2.81
N GLN A 92 12.54 -2.78 4.05
CA GLN A 92 12.11 -4.11 4.46
C GLN A 92 10.84 -4.00 5.33
N TYR A 93 10.24 -5.12 5.71
CA TYR A 93 9.09 -5.13 6.63
C TYR A 93 9.31 -6.09 7.79
N ALA A 94 8.65 -5.83 8.91
CA ALA A 94 8.62 -6.72 10.07
C ALA A 94 7.29 -7.47 10.20
N PHE A 95 7.28 -8.56 10.96
CA PHE A 95 6.05 -9.11 11.51
C PHE A 95 5.59 -8.26 12.71
N ASP A 96 4.29 -7.98 12.80
CA ASP A 96 3.64 -7.55 14.03
C ASP A 96 2.25 -8.19 14.20
N ASN A 97 1.75 -8.19 15.43
CA ASN A 97 0.41 -8.63 15.82
C ASN A 97 -0.47 -7.47 16.33
N GLY A 98 -0.11 -6.22 16.01
CA GLY A 98 -0.72 -4.99 16.52
C GLY A 98 -0.11 -4.51 17.85
N GLY A 99 0.86 -5.23 18.41
CA GLY A 99 1.51 -4.91 19.68
C GLY A 99 2.67 -3.91 19.57
N SER A 100 3.25 -3.70 18.38
CA SER A 100 4.38 -2.81 18.20
C SER A 100 4.02 -1.33 18.38
N ASN A 101 4.94 -0.58 18.99
CA ASN A 101 4.94 0.89 19.01
C ASN A 101 6.07 1.49 18.15
N THR A 102 6.91 0.65 17.55
CA THR A 102 8.00 1.08 16.65
C THR A 102 7.42 1.40 15.28
N GLY A 103 7.83 2.51 14.66
CA GLY A 103 7.45 2.77 13.28
C GLY A 103 8.19 1.84 12.33
N ASP A 104 7.48 1.27 11.37
CA ASP A 104 7.95 0.27 10.40
C ASP A 104 6.90 0.06 9.30
N THR A 105 7.30 -0.58 8.21
CA THR A 105 6.36 -1.34 7.35
C THR A 105 6.14 -2.72 7.97
N TYR A 106 4.89 -3.19 7.98
CA TYR A 106 4.49 -4.39 8.71
C TYR A 106 3.63 -5.34 7.89
N SER A 107 3.94 -6.63 8.05
CA SER A 107 2.99 -7.73 7.92
C SER A 107 2.23 -7.81 9.25
N TYR A 108 0.95 -7.46 9.26
CA TYR A 108 0.06 -7.57 10.42
C TYR A 108 -0.79 -8.84 10.37
N GLY A 109 -1.24 -9.30 11.54
CA GLY A 109 -1.95 -10.57 11.71
C GLY A 109 -1.60 -11.18 13.07
N THR A 110 -2.53 -11.91 13.69
CA THR A 110 -2.30 -12.49 15.02
C THR A 110 -1.10 -13.46 15.04
N THR A 111 -0.53 -13.72 16.22
CA THR A 111 0.70 -14.53 16.34
C THR A 111 0.52 -15.92 15.76
N ALA A 112 1.43 -16.30 14.85
CA ALA A 112 1.40 -17.53 14.06
C ALA A 112 0.21 -17.70 13.09
N ALA A 113 -0.63 -16.69 12.89
CA ALA A 113 -1.62 -16.70 11.81
C ALA A 113 -0.92 -16.50 10.45
N THR A 114 -1.29 -17.34 9.49
CA THR A 114 -0.93 -17.20 8.06
C THR A 114 -1.79 -16.18 7.33
N GLU A 115 -2.90 -15.77 7.94
CA GLU A 115 -3.74 -14.67 7.49
C GLU A 115 -3.04 -13.34 7.80
N ARG A 116 -2.62 -12.59 6.77
CA ARG A 116 -1.76 -11.40 6.91
C ARG A 116 -2.29 -10.19 6.16
N ALA A 117 -2.19 -9.02 6.77
CA ALA A 117 -2.39 -7.72 6.13
C ALA A 117 -1.05 -6.99 5.89
N LEU A 118 -0.89 -6.28 4.77
CA LEU A 118 0.25 -5.38 4.54
C LEU A 118 -0.11 -3.95 5.00
N GLY A 119 0.67 -3.36 5.89
CA GLY A 119 0.42 -2.01 6.38
C GLY A 119 1.68 -1.33 6.92
N GLY A 120 1.48 -0.28 7.69
CA GLY A 120 2.59 0.41 8.35
C GLY A 120 2.17 1.09 9.65
N LEU A 121 3.16 1.51 10.42
CA LEU A 121 3.00 2.41 11.56
C LEU A 121 3.94 3.61 11.34
N GLN A 122 3.38 4.79 11.14
CA GLN A 122 4.20 6.00 11.00
C GLN A 122 4.77 6.46 12.34
N SER A 123 6.00 6.96 12.31
CA SER A 123 6.69 7.61 13.43
C SER A 123 7.37 8.90 12.97
N GLY A 124 8.07 9.59 13.90
CA GLY A 124 8.87 10.77 13.55
C GLY A 124 10.15 10.47 12.75
N THR A 125 10.52 9.19 12.61
CA THR A 125 11.74 8.73 11.91
C THR A 125 11.45 7.65 10.86
N LEU A 126 10.17 7.38 10.58
CA LEU A 126 9.74 6.43 9.55
C LEU A 126 8.33 6.76 9.06
N ILE A 127 8.20 6.97 7.76
CA ILE A 127 6.95 7.24 7.04
C ILE A 127 6.82 6.13 5.97
N PRO A 128 5.96 5.13 6.20
CA PRO A 128 5.84 3.98 5.30
C PRO A 128 4.84 4.29 4.19
N VAL A 129 5.21 3.96 2.95
CA VAL A 129 4.31 4.00 1.79
C VAL A 129 4.35 2.64 1.11
N ILE A 130 3.18 2.06 0.87
CA ILE A 130 3.03 0.79 0.16
C ILE A 130 2.27 1.04 -1.15
N GLY A 131 2.38 0.13 -2.12
CA GLY A 131 1.60 0.27 -3.35
C GLY A 131 1.82 -0.84 -4.36
N ALA A 132 1.01 -0.80 -5.41
CA ALA A 132 0.94 -1.79 -6.45
C ALA A 132 1.11 -1.17 -7.85
N CYS A 133 2.02 -1.72 -8.64
CA CYS A 133 2.19 -1.36 -10.05
C CYS A 133 1.42 -2.33 -10.94
N PHE A 134 0.74 -1.80 -11.96
CA PHE A 134 0.04 -2.58 -12.98
C PHE A 134 0.51 -2.16 -14.38
N THR A 135 0.63 -3.14 -15.27
CA THR A 135 0.91 -2.93 -16.70
C THR A 135 -0.28 -3.44 -17.52
N ASN A 136 -0.81 -2.60 -18.40
CA ASN A 136 -1.83 -3.01 -19.34
C ASN A 136 -1.22 -3.80 -20.50
N ASN A 137 -1.47 -5.11 -20.54
CA ASN A 137 -1.14 -5.98 -21.65
C ASN A 137 -2.42 -6.60 -22.27
N THR A 138 -3.58 -5.92 -22.16
CA THR A 138 -4.86 -6.41 -22.71
C THR A 138 -4.96 -6.27 -24.23
N GLY A 139 -4.00 -5.59 -24.87
CA GLY A 139 -4.03 -5.26 -26.30
C GLY A 139 -5.02 -4.15 -26.68
N THR A 140 -5.67 -3.51 -25.68
CA THR A 140 -6.60 -2.40 -25.88
C THR A 140 -6.18 -1.20 -25.06
N THR A 141 -6.44 0.01 -25.56
CA THR A 141 -6.56 1.15 -24.65
C THR A 141 -7.73 0.86 -23.75
N LEU A 142 -7.41 0.89 -22.48
CA LEU A 142 -8.33 0.70 -21.41
C LEU A 142 -9.28 2.04 -21.40
N GLY A 143 -10.22 2.34 -20.45
CA GLY A 143 -11.36 3.31 -20.26
C GLY A 143 -11.66 3.85 -18.78
N SER A 144 -12.00 3.03 -17.76
CA SER A 144 -11.89 3.15 -16.25
C SER A 144 -11.33 1.87 -15.52
N LEU A 145 -10.85 1.96 -14.26
CA LEU A 145 -10.48 0.81 -13.38
C LEU A 145 -11.41 0.75 -12.17
N ASP A 146 -11.75 -0.44 -11.69
CA ASP A 146 -12.38 -0.61 -10.38
C ASP A 146 -11.38 -1.17 -9.36
N VAL A 147 -11.50 -0.66 -8.14
CA VAL A 147 -10.60 -0.94 -7.02
C VAL A 147 -11.44 -1.17 -5.77
N ALA A 148 -11.23 -2.31 -5.13
CA ALA A 148 -11.75 -2.63 -3.81
C ALA A 148 -10.61 -3.15 -2.93
N TYR A 149 -10.63 -2.81 -1.65
CA TYR A 149 -9.70 -3.37 -0.69
C TYR A 149 -10.27 -3.31 0.74
N THR A 150 -9.80 -4.18 1.62
CA THR A 150 -10.22 -4.21 3.03
C THR A 150 -9.18 -3.48 3.88
N GLY A 151 -9.60 -2.39 4.54
CA GLY A 151 -8.77 -1.66 5.49
C GLY A 151 -9.01 -2.14 6.92
N GLU A 152 -7.93 -2.47 7.63
CA GLU A 152 -7.94 -2.90 9.02
C GLU A 152 -7.12 -1.94 9.90
N GLN A 153 -7.71 -1.48 10.99
CA GLN A 153 -7.05 -0.74 12.05
C GLN A 153 -6.78 -1.68 13.23
N TRP A 154 -5.51 -2.08 13.39
CA TRP A 154 -5.09 -3.03 14.43
C TRP A 154 -5.00 -2.42 15.83
N ARG A 155 -4.77 -1.11 15.93
CA ARG A 155 -4.61 -0.41 17.21
C ARG A 155 -4.93 1.06 17.09
N LEU A 156 -5.77 1.59 17.97
CA LEU A 156 -5.91 3.04 18.18
C LEU A 156 -4.87 3.48 19.22
N GLY A 157 -3.84 4.19 18.78
CA GLY A 157 -2.74 4.70 19.60
C GLY A 157 -3.10 6.00 20.34
N THR A 158 -4.04 6.83 19.87
CA THR A 158 -4.55 7.98 20.64
C THR A 158 -5.98 8.35 20.24
N ALA A 159 -6.89 8.33 21.23
CA ALA A 159 -8.29 8.70 21.01
C ALA A 159 -8.45 10.11 20.41
N ALA A 160 -9.45 10.25 19.52
CA ALA A 160 -9.74 11.47 18.75
C ALA A 160 -8.65 11.95 17.77
N ARG A 161 -7.65 11.11 17.44
CA ARG A 161 -6.93 11.23 16.16
C ARG A 161 -7.69 10.51 15.05
N THR A 162 -7.33 10.79 13.81
CA THR A 162 -7.79 10.08 12.62
C THR A 162 -6.56 9.74 11.83
N ASP A 163 -5.86 8.70 12.25
CA ASP A 163 -4.88 8.06 11.38
C ASP A 163 -5.66 7.22 10.36
N GLN A 164 -5.29 7.36 9.10
CA GLN A 164 -6.04 6.85 7.96
C GLN A 164 -5.07 6.33 6.91
N LEU A 165 -5.57 5.41 6.10
CA LEU A 165 -4.83 4.81 5.02
C LEU A 165 -5.26 5.49 3.73
N ASP A 166 -4.48 6.48 3.30
CA ASP A 166 -4.83 7.39 2.22
C ASP A 166 -4.52 6.79 0.84
N PHE A 167 -5.51 6.92 -0.03
CA PHE A 167 -5.49 6.29 -1.33
C PHE A 167 -5.10 7.27 -2.44
N GLN A 168 -4.11 6.91 -3.26
CA GLN A 168 -3.63 7.74 -4.37
C GLN A 168 -3.25 6.89 -5.59
N PHE A 169 -3.27 7.48 -6.79
CA PHE A 169 -2.84 6.79 -8.01
C PHE A 169 -1.94 7.65 -8.89
N SER A 170 -1.18 7.02 -9.79
CA SER A 170 -0.32 7.69 -10.77
C SER A 170 -0.31 6.98 -12.10
N LEU A 171 -0.06 7.75 -13.16
CA LEU A 171 0.13 7.27 -14.54
C LEU A 171 1.57 7.51 -15.04
N ASN A 172 2.43 8.15 -14.24
CA ASN A 172 3.81 8.52 -14.60
C ASN A 172 4.84 8.23 -13.50
N ALA A 173 4.44 7.56 -12.42
CA ALA A 173 5.35 7.08 -11.38
C ALA A 173 6.28 5.98 -11.90
N THR A 174 7.55 6.06 -11.52
CA THR A 174 8.56 5.02 -11.76
C THR A 174 8.98 4.30 -10.47
N SER A 175 8.61 4.86 -9.31
CA SER A 175 8.63 4.25 -7.99
C SER A 175 7.53 4.90 -7.12
N LEU A 176 7.30 4.39 -5.92
CA LEU A 176 6.34 5.00 -4.97
C LEU A 176 6.71 6.44 -4.56
N ALA A 177 7.98 6.82 -4.71
CA ALA A 177 8.53 8.13 -4.36
C ALA A 177 8.58 9.12 -5.54
N THR A 178 8.32 8.70 -6.79
CA THR A 178 8.41 9.55 -7.99
C THR A 178 7.06 9.70 -8.69
N GLY A 179 6.95 10.65 -9.63
CA GLY A 179 5.75 10.89 -10.42
C GLY A 179 4.75 11.85 -9.78
N THR A 180 3.61 12.00 -10.44
CA THR A 180 2.48 12.85 -10.04
C THR A 180 1.36 11.96 -9.54
N TRP A 181 0.81 12.27 -8.37
CA TRP A 181 -0.14 11.42 -7.67
C TRP A 181 -1.45 12.15 -7.42
N THR A 182 -2.56 11.44 -7.58
CA THR A 182 -3.92 11.96 -7.47
C THR A 182 -4.67 11.21 -6.37
N ASP A 183 -5.23 11.94 -5.40
CA ASP A 183 -6.02 11.38 -4.30
C ASP A 183 -7.36 10.82 -4.78
N VAL A 184 -7.78 9.67 -4.22
CA VAL A 184 -9.16 9.17 -4.37
C VAL A 184 -9.74 8.91 -2.98
N ASN A 185 -10.24 9.97 -2.35
CA ASN A 185 -10.80 9.94 -0.98
C ASN A 185 -11.92 8.91 -0.77
N ALA A 186 -12.58 8.43 -1.82
CA ALA A 186 -13.56 7.35 -1.76
C ALA A 186 -12.94 5.98 -1.40
N LEU A 187 -11.62 5.84 -1.58
CA LEU A 187 -10.81 4.68 -1.24
C LEU A 187 -9.94 4.89 0.01
N THR A 188 -10.01 6.03 0.70
CA THR A 188 -9.31 6.20 1.99
C THR A 188 -10.01 5.37 3.07
N SER A 189 -9.26 4.49 3.76
CA SER A 189 -9.81 3.56 4.76
C SER A 189 -9.36 3.88 6.20
N CYS A 190 -9.82 3.07 7.15
CA CYS A 190 -9.54 3.16 8.61
C CYS A 190 -10.00 4.45 9.33
N ARG A 191 -10.62 5.38 8.61
CA ARG A 191 -10.96 6.75 9.08
C ARG A 191 -11.77 6.84 10.39
N ARG A 192 -12.52 5.80 10.82
CA ARG A 192 -13.36 5.79 12.04
C ARG A 192 -13.67 4.42 12.70
N SER A 193 -13.10 3.29 12.25
CA SER A 193 -13.59 1.96 12.67
C SER A 193 -12.52 0.85 12.48
N PRO A 194 -12.48 -0.19 13.37
CA PRO A 194 -11.41 -1.19 13.41
C PRO A 194 -11.24 -2.07 12.16
N VAL A 195 -12.31 -2.36 11.40
CA VAL A 195 -12.22 -3.04 10.10
C VAL A 195 -13.34 -2.50 9.22
N GLN A 196 -13.02 -1.99 8.03
CA GLN A 196 -14.03 -1.55 7.06
C GLN A 196 -13.61 -1.94 5.63
N PRO A 197 -14.46 -2.67 4.87
CA PRO A 197 -14.26 -2.79 3.43
C PRO A 197 -14.43 -1.41 2.78
N VAL A 198 -13.49 -1.02 1.92
CA VAL A 198 -13.62 0.16 1.07
C VAL A 198 -13.67 -0.26 -0.40
N HIS A 199 -14.62 0.31 -1.13
CA HIS A 199 -14.89 -0.04 -2.51
C HIS A 199 -15.28 1.24 -3.25
N ALA A 200 -14.53 1.58 -4.29
CA ALA A 200 -14.95 2.55 -5.29
C ALA A 200 -15.28 1.81 -6.59
N THR A 201 -16.56 1.85 -6.97
CA THR A 201 -17.12 1.19 -8.17
C THR A 201 -16.76 1.92 -9.49
N ALA A 202 -15.85 2.89 -9.41
CA ALA A 202 -15.10 3.48 -10.51
C ALA A 202 -14.01 4.38 -9.91
N MET A 203 -12.75 4.16 -10.28
CA MET A 203 -11.74 5.22 -10.22
C MET A 203 -12.18 6.41 -11.10
N PRO A 204 -11.73 7.65 -10.81
CA PRO A 204 -11.96 8.77 -11.73
C PRO A 204 -11.47 8.40 -13.15
N PRO A 205 -12.10 8.91 -14.22
CA PRO A 205 -11.71 8.57 -15.59
C PRO A 205 -10.22 8.81 -15.83
N VAL A 206 -9.56 7.76 -16.28
CA VAL A 206 -8.09 7.66 -16.40
C VAL A 206 -7.71 7.36 -17.83
N THR A 207 -6.42 7.30 -18.18
CA THR A 207 -5.97 6.84 -19.50
C THR A 207 -4.70 6.00 -19.45
N VAL A 208 -4.80 4.70 -19.75
CA VAL A 208 -3.67 3.77 -19.83
C VAL A 208 -3.67 3.07 -21.19
N PRO A 209 -2.67 3.35 -22.05
CA PRO A 209 -2.48 2.62 -23.29
C PRO A 209 -2.03 1.17 -23.03
N PRO A 210 -2.13 0.29 -24.04
CA PRO A 210 -1.42 -0.99 -24.04
C PRO A 210 0.09 -0.82 -24.30
#